data_AF-A0A970KNK8-F1
#
_entry.id   AF-A0A970KNK8-F1
#
_cell.length_a   1.000
_cell.length_b   1.000
_cell.length_c   1.000
_cell.angle_alpha   90.00
_cell.angle_beta   90.00
_cell.angle_gamma   90.00
#
_symmetry.space_group_name_H-M   'P 1'
#
loop_
_entity.id
_entity.type
_entity.pdbx_description
1 polymer ?
#
loop_
_entity_poly.entity_id
_entity_poly.type
_entity_poly.pdbx_seq_one_letter_code
_entity_poly.pdbx_strand_id
1 'polypeptide(L)'
;TRAAMETLSVIAYNQPITRAGIEFIRGVNSDSSLLKLVERGLVKEVGRSDGPGRPILYGTTDNFLRSVGISSLAELPPLQENVASDISETDEE
;
A
#
# COMPACT_ATOMS: atom_id res chain seq x y z
N THR A 1 -12.32 0.63 4.64
CA THR A 1 -12.91 0.96 3.31
C THR A 1 -12.01 0.36 2.25
N ARG A 2 -12.56 -0.03 1.09
CA ARG A 2 -11.80 -0.63 -0.01
C ARG A 2 -10.59 0.23 -0.43
N ALA A 3 -10.78 1.53 -0.63
CA ALA A 3 -9.71 2.46 -1.02
C ALA A 3 -8.53 2.52 -0.04
N ALA A 4 -8.79 2.40 1.27
CA ALA A 4 -7.72 2.39 2.27
C ALA A 4 -6.88 1.11 2.19
N MET A 5 -7.51 -0.05 1.92
CA MET A 5 -6.78 -1.30 1.74
C MET A 5 -5.96 -1.29 0.45
N GLU A 6 -6.53 -0.79 -0.66
CA GLU A 6 -5.78 -0.61 -1.91
C GLU A 6 -4.55 0.28 -1.71
N THR A 7 -4.71 1.41 -1.02
CA THR A 7 -3.61 2.34 -0.69
C THR A 7 -2.56 1.67 0.19
N LEU A 8 -2.98 0.91 1.21
CA LEU A 8 -2.07 0.19 2.08
C LEU A 8 -1.27 -0.88 1.33
N SER A 9 -1.92 -1.64 0.44
CA SER A 9 -1.26 -2.64 -0.40
C SER A 9 -0.21 -2.02 -1.31
N VAL A 10 -0.53 -0.90 -1.96
CA VAL A 10 0.46 -0.17 -2.80
C VAL A 10 1.69 0.21 -1.98
N ILE A 11 1.51 0.74 -0.77
CA ILE A 11 2.62 1.11 0.11
C ILE A 11 3.41 -0.13 0.56
N ALA A 12 2.74 -1.20 0.97
CA ALA A 12 3.41 -2.41 1.47
C ALA A 12 4.37 -3.02 0.44
N TYR A 13 3.98 -3.05 -0.83
CA TYR A 13 4.77 -3.64 -1.92
C TYR A 13 5.75 -2.69 -2.60
N ASN A 14 5.57 -1.38 -2.50
CA ASN A 14 6.39 -0.39 -3.23
C ASN A 14 7.16 0.57 -2.31
N GLN A 15 7.15 0.34 -0.99
CA GLN A 15 7.92 1.17 -0.07
C GLN A 15 9.43 1.11 -0.33
N PRO A 16 10.17 2.21 -0.15
CA PRO A 16 9.69 3.55 0.20
C PRO A 16 9.03 4.28 -0.99
N ILE A 17 7.79 4.78 -0.83
CA ILE A 17 7.03 5.42 -1.94
C ILE A 17 6.52 6.81 -1.57
N THR A 18 6.46 7.72 -2.55
CA THR A 18 5.88 9.05 -2.35
C THR A 18 4.36 9.04 -2.48
N ARG A 19 3.67 10.07 -1.94
CA ARG A 19 2.24 10.27 -2.19
C ARG A 19 1.89 10.25 -3.68
N ALA A 20 2.64 10.98 -4.50
CA ALA A 20 2.43 11.03 -5.94
C ALA A 20 2.61 9.65 -6.60
N GLY A 21 3.58 8.85 -6.14
CA GLY A 21 3.76 7.46 -6.61
C GLY A 21 2.57 6.56 -6.27
N ILE A 22 1.98 6.72 -5.07
CA ILE A 22 0.78 5.97 -4.67
C ILE A 22 -0.39 6.32 -5.61
N GLU A 23 -0.61 7.61 -5.86
CA GLU A 23 -1.68 8.07 -6.75
C GLU A 23 -1.48 7.62 -8.19
N PHE A 24 -0.23 7.63 -8.66
CA PHE A 24 0.13 7.14 -9.99
C PHE A 24 -0.24 5.65 -10.15
N ILE A 25 0.10 4.80 -9.17
CA ILE A 25 -0.23 3.37 -9.23
C ILE A 25 -1.75 3.13 -9.09
N ARG A 26 -2.43 3.89 -8.22
CA ARG A 26 -3.88 3.74 -8.01
C ARG A 26 -4.73 4.38 -9.12
N GLY A 27 -4.17 5.30 -9.90
CA GLY A 27 -4.90 6.09 -10.90
C GLY A 27 -5.90 7.10 -10.32
N VAL A 28 -5.93 7.31 -9.00
CA VAL A 28 -6.89 8.21 -8.32
C VAL A 28 -6.25 8.88 -7.09
N ASN A 29 -6.81 10.01 -6.66
CA ASN A 29 -6.36 10.70 -5.45
C ASN A 29 -6.45 9.77 -4.22
N SER A 30 -5.39 9.78 -3.41
CA SER A 30 -5.22 8.84 -2.30
C SER A 30 -5.05 9.53 -0.94
N ASP A 31 -5.23 10.85 -0.85
CA ASP A 31 -4.92 11.65 0.34
C ASP A 31 -5.71 11.20 1.58
N SER A 32 -7.03 11.08 1.44
CA SER A 32 -7.88 10.69 2.58
C SER A 32 -7.60 9.27 3.08
N SER A 33 -7.17 8.37 2.18
CA SER A 33 -6.80 7.00 2.54
C SER A 33 -5.44 6.97 3.22
N LEU A 34 -4.45 7.67 2.66
CA LEU A 34 -3.12 7.80 3.23
C LEU A 34 -3.18 8.40 4.64
N LEU A 35 -3.92 9.50 4.82
CA LEU A 35 -4.09 10.15 6.12
C LEU A 35 -4.66 9.18 7.17
N LYS A 36 -5.75 8.46 6.84
CA LYS A 36 -6.36 7.47 7.74
C LYS A 36 -5.41 6.34 8.11
N LEU A 37 -4.56 5.88 7.18
CA LEU A 37 -3.58 4.84 7.44
C LEU A 37 -2.46 5.32 8.36
N VAL A 38 -2.05 6.58 8.23
CA VAL A 38 -1.10 7.23 9.13
C VAL A 38 -1.70 7.42 10.52
N GLU A 39 -2.93 7.92 10.62
CA GLU A 39 -3.66 8.07 11.89
C GLU A 39 -3.84 6.74 12.64
N ARG A 40 -4.05 5.64 11.90
CA ARG A 40 -4.13 4.28 12.45
C ARG A 40 -2.77 3.66 12.77
N GLY A 41 -1.69 4.36 12.47
CA GLY A 41 -0.32 3.89 12.67
C GLY A 41 0.04 2.66 11.84
N LEU A 42 -0.64 2.41 10.71
CA LEU A 42 -0.30 1.32 9.78
C LEU A 42 0.78 1.75 8.78
N VAL A 43 0.88 3.05 8.52
CA VAL A 43 1.84 3.68 7.62
C VAL A 43 2.55 4.81 8.37
N LYS A 44 3.82 5.07 8.05
CA LYS A 44 4.62 6.17 8.59
C LYS A 44 5.47 6.83 7.51
N GLU A 45 5.93 8.03 7.79
CA GLU A 45 7.01 8.66 7.03
C GLU A 45 8.32 7.92 7.33
N VAL A 46 9.05 7.55 6.27
CA VAL A 46 10.33 6.82 6.37
C VAL A 46 11.51 7.63 5.85
N GLY A 47 11.25 8.81 5.29
CA GLY A 47 12.29 9.71 4.80
C GLY A 47 11.75 10.73 3.80
N ARG A 48 12.66 11.30 3.02
CA ARG A 48 12.35 12.20 1.90
C ARG A 48 13.19 11.79 0.70
N SER A 49 12.60 11.88 -0.49
CA SER A 49 13.36 11.65 -1.73
C SER A 49 14.22 12.88 -2.09
N ASP A 50 15.21 12.66 -2.96
CA ASP A 50 16.13 13.71 -3.43
C ASP A 50 15.60 14.52 -4.63
N GLY A 51 14.39 14.21 -5.11
CA GLY A 51 13.76 14.92 -6.22
C GLY A 51 13.33 16.35 -5.87
N PRO A 52 12.91 17.13 -6.88
CA PRO A 52 12.38 18.48 -6.67
C PRO A 52 11.25 18.51 -5.63
N GLY A 53 11.32 19.46 -4.70
CA GLY A 53 10.36 19.58 -3.59
C GLY A 53 10.57 18.57 -2.44
N ARG A 54 11.53 17.65 -2.57
CA ARG A 54 11.91 16.64 -1.55
C ARG A 54 10.69 15.96 -0.92
N PRO A 55 9.83 15.30 -1.73
CA PRO A 55 8.58 14.73 -1.24
C PRO A 55 8.84 13.63 -0.22
N ILE A 56 7.90 13.53 0.72
CA ILE A 56 7.89 12.55 1.81
C ILE A 56 7.77 11.14 1.23
N LEU A 57 8.57 10.22 1.78
CA LEU A 57 8.51 8.79 1.52
C LEU A 57 7.71 8.12 2.63
N TYR A 58 6.83 7.21 2.25
CA TYR A 58 5.97 6.44 3.13
C TYR A 58 6.34 4.96 3.09
N GLY A 59 6.16 4.29 4.23
CA GLY A 59 6.33 2.85 4.40
C GLY A 59 5.44 2.31 5.51
N THR A 60 5.35 0.99 5.63
CA THR A 60 4.54 0.32 6.65
C THR A 60 5.21 0.34 8.03
N THR A 61 4.44 0.06 9.07
CA THR A 61 4.92 -0.01 10.46
C THR A 61 4.90 -1.44 10.99
N ASP A 62 5.43 -1.66 12.19
CA ASP A 62 5.28 -2.94 12.90
C ASP A 62 3.81 -3.22 13.26
N ASN A 63 2.98 -2.18 13.36
CA ASN A 63 1.55 -2.35 13.58
C ASN A 63 0.87 -2.98 12.37
N PHE A 64 1.33 -2.64 11.15
CA PHE A 64 0.90 -3.32 9.95
C PHE A 64 1.25 -4.81 10.01
N LEU A 65 2.50 -5.17 10.31
CA LEU A 65 2.93 -6.57 10.40
C LEU A 65 2.08 -7.38 11.40
N ARG A 66 1.84 -6.81 12.59
CA ARG A 66 0.93 -7.42 13.59
C ARG A 66 -0.50 -7.55 13.09
N SER A 67 -1.01 -6.55 12.34
CA SER A 67 -2.38 -6.57 11.85
C SER A 67 -2.63 -7.62 10.76
N VAL A 68 -1.60 -7.95 9.97
CA VAL A 68 -1.68 -8.98 8.92
C VAL A 68 -1.11 -10.34 9.34
N GLY A 69 -0.55 -10.45 10.55
CA GLY A 69 -0.10 -11.71 11.15
C GLY A 69 1.24 -12.24 10.64
N ILE A 70 2.12 -11.38 10.12
CA ILE A 70 3.45 -11.74 9.62
C ILE A 70 4.55 -11.10 10.48
N SER A 71 5.75 -11.68 10.47
CA SER A 71 6.90 -11.15 11.23
C SER A 71 7.80 -10.26 10.39
N SER A 72 7.72 -10.36 9.06
CA SER A 72 8.53 -9.59 8.11
C SER A 72 7.77 -9.29 6.82
N LEU A 73 8.13 -8.19 6.15
CA LEU A 73 7.65 -7.89 4.80
C LEU A 73 8.03 -8.95 3.76
N ALA A 74 9.07 -9.74 4.02
CA ALA A 74 9.48 -10.85 3.17
C ALA A 74 8.44 -12.00 3.13
N GLU A 75 7.50 -12.04 4.07
CA GLU A 75 6.40 -13.01 4.10
C GLU A 75 5.19 -12.56 3.26
N LEU A 76 5.22 -11.33 2.72
CA LEU A 76 4.17 -10.88 1.82
C LEU A 76 4.13 -11.76 0.57
N PRO A 77 2.92 -12.16 0.10
CA PRO A 77 2.78 -12.89 -1.15
C PRO A 77 3.48 -12.16 -2.31
N PRO A 78 4.16 -12.87 -3.22
CA PRO A 78 4.74 -12.22 -4.39
C PRO A 78 3.63 -11.54 -5.20
N LEU A 79 3.95 -10.39 -5.79
CA LEU A 79 3.06 -9.78 -6.77
C LEU A 79 2.89 -10.76 -7.93
N GLN A 80 1.69 -11.27 -8.13
CA GLN A 80 1.38 -12.09 -9.30
C GLN A 80 1.47 -11.20 -10.54
N GLU A 81 2.46 -11.45 -11.39
CA GLU A 81 2.46 -10.93 -12.76
C GLU A 81 1.27 -11.57 -13.48
N ASN A 82 0.19 -10.80 -13.70
CA ASN A 82 -1.06 -11.17 -14.39
C ASN A 82 -2.18 -11.79 -13.53
N VAL A 83 -2.89 -10.96 -12.77
CA VAL A 83 -4.28 -11.27 -12.35
C VAL A 83 -5.26 -10.74 -13.41
N ALA A 84 -5.15 -11.26 -14.63
CA ALA A 84 -6.17 -11.05 -15.68
C ALA A 84 -6.97 -12.33 -15.98
N SER A 85 -6.75 -13.42 -15.25
CA SER A 85 -7.26 -14.73 -15.64
C SER A 85 -7.58 -15.66 -14.47
N ASP A 86 -8.20 -15.18 -13.40
CA ASP A 86 -8.85 -16.06 -12.40
C ASP A 86 -9.97 -15.33 -11.64
N ILE A 87 -10.87 -14.69 -12.41
CA ILE A 87 -12.26 -14.57 -11.97
C ILE A 87 -12.97 -15.79 -12.54
N SER A 88 -12.67 -16.97 -12.00
CA SER A 88 -13.53 -18.13 -12.25
C SER A 88 -14.85 -17.85 -11.56
N GLU A 89 -15.89 -17.67 -12.37
CA GLU A 89 -17.29 -17.70 -11.98
C GLU A 89 -17.54 -18.87 -11.04
N THR A 90 -17.70 -18.60 -9.75
CA THR A 90 -18.54 -19.45 -8.90
C THR A 90 -19.92 -18.83 -8.94
N ASP A 91 -20.64 -19.08 -10.04
CA ASP A 91 -22.09 -19.03 -10.01
C ASP A 91 -22.55 -20.18 -9.10
N GLU A 92 -23.23 -19.79 -8.02
CA GLU A 92 -24.05 -20.70 -7.22
C GLU A 92 -25.26 -21.13 -8.07
N GLU A 93 -25.35 -22.43 -8.41
CA GLU A 93 -26.56 -23.28 -8.28
C GLU A 93 -26.24 -24.76 -8.52
#